data_AF-A0A6J6CWB7-F1
#
_entry.id   AF-A0A6J6CWB7-F1
#
_cell.length_a   1.000
_cell.length_b   1.000
_cell.length_c   1.000
_cell.angle_alpha   90.00
_cell.angle_beta   90.00
_cell.angle_gamma   90.00
#
_symmetry.space_group_name_H-M   'P 1'
#
loop_
_entity.id
_entity.type
_entity.pdbx_description
1 polymer ?
#
loop_
_entity_poly.entity_id
_entity_poly.type
_entity_poly.pdbx_seq_one_letter_code
_entity_poly.pdbx_strand_id
1 'polypeptide(L)'
;MKPGLGTVANALFVGLFADLWLQILPELAVYWQQLAVFLLGVVVVAIATGLYISSRLGSGPRDGLMQGTANALDKPFWLVRTAYEASALTIGWLMGGQVREGTLIFALTIGYLVQLSLKIFKIPKG
;
A
#
# COMPACT_ATOMS: atom_id res chain seq x y z
N MET A 1 -17.74 1.86 1.81
CA MET A 1 -17.70 2.85 0.71
C MET A 1 -18.26 2.22 -0.55
N LYS A 2 -18.94 2.98 -1.42
CA LYS A 2 -19.41 2.44 -2.71
C LYS A 2 -18.22 2.34 -3.68
N PRO A 3 -18.06 1.24 -4.45
CA PRO A 3 -17.02 1.15 -5.49
C PRO A 3 -17.19 2.28 -6.50
N GLY A 4 -16.10 2.98 -6.81
CA GLY A 4 -16.08 4.06 -7.79
C GLY A 4 -15.25 3.69 -9.03
N LEU A 5 -15.18 4.60 -10.00
CA LEU A 5 -14.33 4.44 -11.19
C LEU A 5 -12.86 4.18 -10.81
N GLY A 6 -12.36 4.84 -9.76
CA GLY A 6 -11.02 4.63 -9.22
C GLY A 6 -10.80 3.21 -8.67
N THR A 7 -11.84 2.57 -8.12
CA THR A 7 -11.77 1.18 -7.64
C THR A 7 -11.55 0.21 -8.81
N VAL A 8 -12.31 0.40 -9.90
CA VAL A 8 -12.21 -0.42 -11.11
C VAL A 8 -10.86 -0.20 -11.80
N ALA A 9 -10.47 1.07 -11.96
CA ALA A 9 -9.18 1.43 -12.54
C ALA A 9 -8.02 0.82 -11.74
N ASN A 10 -8.03 0.93 -10.40
CA ASN A 10 -7.00 0.31 -9.57
C ASN A 10 -6.96 -1.21 -9.74
N ALA A 11 -8.12 -1.88 -9.78
CA ALA A 11 -8.18 -3.33 -9.93
C ALA A 11 -7.62 -3.81 -11.28
N LEU A 12 -7.83 -3.05 -12.36
CA LEU A 12 -7.36 -3.41 -13.70
C LEU A 12 -5.90 -3.01 -13.95
N PHE A 13 -5.52 -1.80 -13.53
CA PHE A 13 -4.24 -1.21 -13.94
C PHE A 13 -3.08 -1.49 -12.99
N VAL A 14 -3.31 -1.76 -11.70
CA VAL A 14 -2.21 -1.96 -10.75
C VAL A 14 -1.33 -3.15 -11.14
N GLY A 15 -1.94 -4.28 -11.52
CA GLY A 15 -1.20 -5.45 -12.00
C GLY A 15 -0.45 -5.17 -13.30
N LEU A 16 -1.14 -4.61 -14.29
CA LEU A 16 -0.56 -4.29 -15.60
C LEU A 16 0.67 -3.37 -15.47
N PHE A 17 0.58 -2.30 -14.67
CA PHE A 17 1.71 -1.39 -14.48
C PHE A 17 2.83 -1.99 -13.63
N ALA A 18 2.52 -2.88 -12.69
CA ALA A 18 3.55 -3.62 -11.95
C ALA A 18 4.36 -4.51 -12.89
N ASP A 19 3.69 -5.27 -13.76
CA ASP A 19 4.34 -6.16 -14.73
C ASP A 19 5.19 -5.38 -15.74
N LEU A 20 4.66 -4.27 -16.26
CA LEU A 20 5.41 -3.39 -17.16
C LEU A 20 6.67 -2.83 -16.49
N TRP A 21 6.56 -2.38 -15.23
CA TRP A 21 7.72 -1.86 -14.52
C TRP A 21 8.77 -2.92 -14.24
N LEU A 22 8.37 -4.15 -13.92
CA LEU A 22 9.31 -5.25 -13.70
C LEU A 22 10.13 -5.58 -14.96
N GLN A 23 9.59 -5.36 -16.17
CA GLN A 23 10.32 -5.56 -17.42
C GLN A 23 11.34 -4.45 -17.72
N ILE A 24 11.12 -3.25 -17.16
CA ILE A 24 11.97 -2.07 -17.43
C ILE A 24 13.04 -1.91 -16.33
N LEU A 25 12.76 -2.41 -15.12
CA LEU A 25 13.66 -2.25 -13.99
C LEU A 25 14.97 -3.01 -14.22
N PRO A 26 16.14 -2.36 -14.10
CA PRO A 26 17.42 -3.06 -14.25
C PRO A 26 17.64 -4.06 -13.12
N GLU A 27 18.29 -5.18 -13.43
CA GLU A 27 18.76 -6.12 -12.42
C GLU A 27 19.90 -5.50 -11.61
N LEU A 28 19.66 -5.29 -10.32
CA LEU A 28 20.66 -4.75 -9.39
C LEU A 28 21.33 -5.93 -8.68
N ALA A 29 22.64 -6.08 -8.81
CA ALA A 29 23.39 -7.14 -8.11
C ALA A 29 23.82 -6.75 -6.68
N VAL A 30 23.92 -5.44 -6.41
CA VAL A 30 24.42 -4.93 -5.12
C VAL A 30 23.25 -4.75 -4.15
N TYR A 31 23.33 -5.43 -3.01
CA TYR A 31 22.28 -5.40 -1.97
C TYR A 31 21.84 -3.98 -1.57
N TRP A 32 22.79 -3.08 -1.34
CA TRP A 32 22.48 -1.70 -0.94
C TRP A 32 21.72 -0.91 -2.00
N GLN A 33 21.94 -1.20 -3.28
CA GLN A 33 21.18 -0.59 -4.38
C GLN A 33 19.75 -1.15 -4.42
N GLN A 34 19.59 -2.47 -4.25
CA GLN A 34 18.27 -3.09 -4.14
C GLN A 34 17.46 -2.49 -2.97
N LEU A 35 18.10 -2.35 -1.80
CA LEU A 35 17.46 -1.77 -0.62
C LEU A 35 17.07 -0.30 -0.84
N ALA A 36 17.93 0.51 -1.46
CA ALA A 36 17.62 1.91 -1.74
C ALA A 36 16.43 2.05 -2.71
N VAL A 37 16.42 1.27 -3.80
CA VAL A 37 15.31 1.27 -4.76
C VAL A 37 14.02 0.75 -4.12
N PHE A 38 14.11 -0.28 -3.29
CA PHE A 38 12.98 -0.79 -2.50
C PHE A 38 12.39 0.30 -1.60
N LEU A 39 13.21 0.97 -0.79
CA LEU A 39 12.76 2.04 0.12
C LEU A 39 12.11 3.20 -0.65
N LEU A 40 12.71 3.60 -1.78
CA LEU A 40 12.12 4.60 -2.67
C LEU A 40 10.74 4.13 -3.17
N GLY A 41 10.64 2.87 -3.60
CA GLY A 41 9.39 2.25 -4.02
C GLY A 41 8.32 2.29 -2.92
N VAL A 42 8.66 1.98 -1.67
CA VAL A 42 7.72 2.06 -0.54
C VAL A 42 7.17 3.48 -0.37
N VAL A 43 8.04 4.50 -0.45
CA VAL A 43 7.63 5.91 -0.36
C VAL A 43 6.74 6.30 -1.54
N VAL A 44 7.11 5.92 -2.77
CA VAL A 44 6.31 6.19 -3.98
C VAL A 44 4.93 5.55 -3.87
N VAL A 45 4.85 4.28 -3.45
CA VAL A 45 3.57 3.59 -3.23
C VAL A 45 2.74 4.30 -2.18
N ALA A 46 3.34 4.77 -1.08
CA ALA A 46 2.63 5.50 -0.04
C ALA A 46 2.07 6.84 -0.55
N ILE A 47 2.86 7.60 -1.32
CA ILE A 47 2.44 8.86 -1.94
C ILE A 47 1.31 8.61 -2.93
N ALA A 48 1.49 7.67 -3.86
CA ALA A 48 0.49 7.31 -4.86
C ALA A 48 -0.82 6.86 -4.19
N THR A 49 -0.73 6.06 -3.13
CA THR A 49 -1.88 5.61 -2.35
C THR A 49 -2.66 6.78 -1.76
N GLY A 50 -1.98 7.71 -1.10
CA GLY A 50 -2.65 8.89 -0.55
C GLY A 50 -3.24 9.79 -1.64
N LEU A 51 -2.53 10.00 -2.74
CA LEU A 51 -3.01 10.80 -3.87
C LEU A 51 -4.29 10.22 -4.47
N TYR A 52 -4.30 8.92 -4.82
CA TYR A 52 -5.46 8.33 -5.47
C TYR A 52 -6.67 8.24 -4.51
N ILE A 53 -6.46 7.94 -3.21
CA ILE A 53 -7.55 7.94 -2.23
C ILE A 53 -8.11 9.35 -2.05
N SER A 54 -7.26 10.38 -2.00
CA SER A 54 -7.66 11.78 -1.86
C SER A 54 -8.48 12.30 -3.04
N SER A 55 -8.34 11.70 -4.22
CA SER A 55 -9.11 12.07 -5.43
C SER A 55 -10.62 11.80 -5.31
N ARG A 56 -11.07 11.04 -4.30
CA ARG A 56 -12.48 10.66 -4.07
C ARG A 56 -13.14 9.91 -5.24
N LEU A 57 -12.37 9.41 -6.22
CA LEU A 57 -12.87 8.64 -7.35
C LEU A 57 -13.22 7.18 -6.99
N GLY A 58 -13.03 6.79 -5.73
CA GLY A 58 -13.18 5.43 -5.22
C GLY A 58 -11.84 4.85 -4.81
N SER A 59 -11.81 4.21 -3.64
CA SER A 59 -10.64 3.51 -3.11
C SER A 59 -10.47 2.14 -3.77
N GLY A 60 -9.25 1.65 -3.96
CA GLY A 60 -9.01 0.27 -4.43
C GLY A 60 -9.71 -0.76 -3.52
N PRO A 61 -10.05 -1.97 -4.00
CA PRO A 61 -10.87 -2.93 -3.23
C PRO A 61 -10.28 -3.21 -1.84
N ARG A 62 -8.97 -3.46 -1.80
CA ARG A 62 -8.19 -3.68 -0.57
C ARG A 62 -8.20 -2.47 0.36
N ASP A 63 -7.85 -1.30 -0.17
CA ASP A 63 -7.75 -0.07 0.61
C ASP A 63 -9.13 0.43 1.08
N GLY A 64 -10.19 0.12 0.33
CA GLY A 64 -11.57 0.41 0.67
C GLY A 64 -12.08 -0.45 1.82
N LEU A 65 -11.68 -1.73 1.88
CA LEU A 65 -11.94 -2.58 3.04
C LEU A 65 -11.23 -2.01 4.28
N MET A 66 -9.94 -1.66 4.16
CA MET A 66 -9.18 -1.09 5.28
C MET A 66 -9.72 0.26 5.76
N GLN A 67 -10.11 1.16 4.85
CA GLN A 67 -10.78 2.42 5.21
C GLN A 67 -12.15 2.18 5.87
N GLY A 68 -12.92 1.22 5.33
CA GLY A 68 -14.19 0.82 5.92
C GLY A 68 -14.03 0.34 7.36
N THR A 69 -13.08 -0.57 7.60
CA THR A 69 -12.76 -1.09 8.93
C THR A 69 -12.25 0.00 9.87
N ALA A 70 -11.39 0.91 9.40
CA ALA A 70 -10.90 2.04 10.19
C ALA A 70 -12.03 2.97 10.64
N ASN A 71 -12.96 3.29 9.73
CA ASN A 71 -14.12 4.12 10.03
C ASN A 71 -15.11 3.41 10.96
N ALA A 72 -15.33 2.12 10.78
CA ALA A 72 -16.26 1.34 11.60
C ALA A 72 -15.77 1.16 13.04
N LEU A 73 -14.46 1.07 13.24
CA LEU A 73 -13.83 0.87 14.56
C LEU A 73 -13.37 2.17 15.24
N ASP A 74 -13.55 3.32 14.57
CA ASP A 74 -12.98 4.61 14.99
C ASP A 74 -11.48 4.51 15.35
N LYS A 75 -10.73 3.79 14.50
CA LYS A 75 -9.30 3.57 14.66
C LYS A 75 -8.52 4.31 13.58
N PRO A 76 -7.28 4.74 13.87
CA PRO A 76 -6.45 5.38 12.87
C PRO A 76 -6.14 4.40 11.73
N PHE A 77 -6.20 4.90 10.48
CA PHE A 77 -6.00 4.10 9.28
C PHE A 77 -4.67 3.34 9.27
N TRP A 78 -3.58 3.95 9.77
CA TRP A 78 -2.26 3.31 9.86
C TRP A 78 -2.31 2.02 10.67
N LEU A 79 -3.08 1.98 11.75
CA LEU A 79 -3.16 0.83 12.65
C LEU A 79 -3.90 -0.33 11.97
N VAL A 80 -5.04 -0.03 11.34
CA VAL A 80 -5.81 -1.04 10.60
C VAL A 80 -5.00 -1.59 9.44
N ARG A 81 -4.35 -0.72 8.65
CA ARG A 81 -3.50 -1.16 7.53
C ARG A 81 -2.36 -2.05 8.02
N THR A 82 -1.64 -1.63 9.06
CA THR A 82 -0.54 -2.42 9.64
C THR A 82 -1.02 -3.77 10.15
N ALA A 83 -2.19 -3.84 10.80
CA ALA A 83 -2.77 -5.08 11.27
C ALA A 83 -3.12 -6.05 10.13
N TYR A 84 -3.68 -5.55 9.03
CA TYR A 84 -3.97 -6.37 7.84
C TYR A 84 -2.69 -6.83 7.12
N GLU A 85 -1.68 -5.96 7.00
CA GLU A 85 -0.38 -6.34 6.44
C GLU A 85 0.29 -7.40 7.31
N ALA A 86 0.29 -7.21 8.63
CA ALA A 86 0.86 -8.16 9.58
C ALA A 86 0.13 -9.50 9.54
N SER A 87 -1.21 -9.51 9.50
CA SER A 87 -1.97 -10.77 9.41
C SER A 87 -1.72 -11.50 8.09
N ALA A 88 -1.70 -10.76 6.96
CA ALA A 88 -1.38 -11.34 5.66
C ALA A 88 0.05 -11.91 5.63
N LEU A 89 1.02 -11.19 6.22
CA LEU A 89 2.40 -11.65 6.36
C LEU A 89 2.47 -12.92 7.21
N THR A 90 1.82 -12.95 8.38
CA THR A 90 1.80 -14.12 9.26
C THR A 90 1.17 -15.33 8.57
N ILE A 91 0.02 -15.15 7.91
CA ILE A 91 -0.66 -16.24 7.18
C ILE A 91 0.24 -16.75 6.05
N GLY A 92 0.79 -15.85 5.24
CA GLY A 92 1.69 -16.21 4.15
C GLY A 92 2.93 -16.96 4.63
N TRP A 93 3.49 -16.54 5.77
CA TRP A 93 4.62 -17.22 6.41
C TRP A 93 4.26 -18.63 6.88
N LEU A 94 3.12 -18.80 7.55
CA LEU A 94 2.63 -20.11 7.99
C LEU A 94 2.34 -21.07 6.82
N MET A 95 1.97 -20.52 5.65
CA MET A 95 1.79 -21.29 4.41
C MET A 95 3.12 -21.65 3.70
N GLY A 96 4.27 -21.32 4.29
CA GLY A 96 5.60 -21.59 3.73
C GLY A 96 6.20 -20.45 2.90
N GLY A 97 5.58 -19.27 2.88
CA GLY A 97 6.11 -18.08 2.21
C GLY A 97 7.37 -17.55 2.89
N GLN A 98 8.30 -17.03 2.09
CA GLN A 98 9.54 -16.46 2.62
C GLN A 98 9.30 -15.03 3.13
N VAL A 99 9.56 -14.80 4.43
CA VAL A 99 9.57 -13.47 5.02
C VAL A 99 11.02 -12.97 5.06
N ARG A 100 11.26 -11.84 4.42
CA ARG A 100 12.55 -11.16 4.40
C ARG A 100 12.44 -9.78 5.05
N GLU A 101 13.59 -9.15 5.20
CA GLU A 101 13.72 -7.79 5.71
C GLU A 101 12.84 -6.79 4.96
N GLY A 102 12.72 -6.89 3.63
CA GLY A 102 11.84 -6.03 2.83
C GLY A 102 10.37 -6.18 3.21
N THR A 103 9.89 -7.41 3.39
CA THR A 103 8.49 -7.68 3.78
C THR A 103 8.19 -7.11 5.16
N LEU A 104 9.11 -7.26 6.11
CA LEU A 104 8.99 -6.70 7.46
C LEU A 104 8.99 -5.17 7.45
N ILE A 105 9.94 -4.55 6.73
CA ILE A 105 10.02 -3.10 6.57
C ILE A 105 8.71 -2.58 5.97
N PHE A 106 8.22 -3.20 4.89
CA PHE A 106 6.98 -2.78 4.24
C PHE A 106 5.80 -2.87 5.20
N ALA A 107 5.58 -4.03 5.82
CA ALA A 107 4.42 -4.26 6.69
C ALA A 107 4.36 -3.26 7.86
N LEU A 108 5.51 -2.93 8.45
CA LEU A 108 5.60 -2.00 9.59
C LEU A 108 5.52 -0.52 9.18
N THR A 109 6.02 -0.16 8.01
CA THR A 109 6.16 1.26 7.62
C THR A 109 5.02 1.76 6.73
N ILE A 110 4.44 0.91 5.87
CA ILE A 110 3.48 1.35 4.85
C ILE A 110 2.22 1.97 5.46
N GLY A 111 1.76 1.44 6.60
CA GLY A 111 0.61 1.96 7.34
C GLY A 111 0.79 3.43 7.70
N TYR A 112 1.92 3.74 8.33
CA TYR A 112 2.25 5.09 8.76
C TYR A 112 2.52 6.03 7.58
N LEU A 113 3.28 5.57 6.57
CA LEU A 113 3.63 6.37 5.40
C LEU A 113 2.39 6.75 4.57
N VAL A 114 1.45 5.82 4.37
CA VAL A 114 0.19 6.13 3.68
C VAL A 114 -0.65 7.12 4.49
N GLN A 115 -0.71 6.97 5.81
CA GLN A 115 -1.42 7.94 6.62
C GLN A 115 -0.78 9.34 6.57
N LEU A 116 0.55 9.42 6.54
CA LEU A 116 1.25 10.67 6.34
C LEU A 116 0.90 11.28 4.97
N SER A 117 0.91 10.48 3.92
CA SER A 117 0.49 10.89 2.57
C SER A 117 -0.95 11.42 2.54
N LEU A 118 -1.90 10.73 3.18
CA LEU A 118 -3.29 11.19 3.30
C LEU A 118 -3.41 12.53 4.04
N LYS A 119 -2.58 12.78 5.05
CA LYS A 119 -2.51 14.09 5.74
C LYS A 119 -1.94 15.17 4.82
N ILE A 120 -0.90 14.86 4.04
CA ILE A 120 -0.27 15.80 3.08
C ILE A 120 -1.28 16.24 2.02
N PHE A 121 -2.03 15.30 1.44
CA PHE A 121 -3.03 15.58 0.41
C PHE A 121 -4.35 16.13 0.97
N LYS A 122 -4.39 16.52 2.26
CA LYS A 122 -5.49 17.23 2.94
C LYS A 122 -6.87 16.76 2.48
N ILE A 123 -7.30 15.58 2.91
CA ILE A 123 -8.74 15.33 3.01
C ILE A 123 -9.24 16.23 4.16
N PRO A 124 -10.00 17.31 3.90
CA PRO A 124 -10.66 18.03 4.99
C PRO A 124 -11.61 17.02 5.62
N LYS A 125 -11.58 16.91 6.96
CA LYS A 125 -12.60 16.17 7.70
C LYS A 125 -13.96 16.73 7.23
N GLY A 126 -14.71 15.90 6.53
CA GLY A 126 -16.10 16.19 6.19
C GLY A 126 -16.93 16.26 7.46
#